data_AF-A0A831PEE6-F1
#
_entry.id   AF-A0A831PEE6-F1
#
_cell.length_a   1.000
_cell.length_b   1.000
_cell.length_c   1.000
_cell.angle_alpha   90.00
_cell.angle_beta   90.00
_cell.angle_gamma   90.00
#
_symmetry.space_group_name_H-M   'P 1'
#
loop_
_entity.id
_entity.type
_entity.pdbx_description
1 polymer ?
#
loop_
_entity_poly.entity_id
_entity_poly.type
_entity_poly.pdbx_seq_one_letter_code
_entity_poly.pdbx_strand_id
1 'polypeptide(L)'
;MSSRGPTYRIENIVATVNLGVELDLEKLAERLMMAEYNPDQFPGLILRLTKPRISALIFRTGKMVATGAKNEEDLKNAVKALVKLLRDHGAEVPFDPEVQIQNIVASGNLHAEVDLEQAVLMLENA
;
A
#
# COMPACT_ATOMS: atom_id res chain seq x y z
N MET A 1 13.72 36.35 -15.46
CA MET A 1 13.15 35.66 -14.28
C MET A 1 13.30 34.16 -14.53
N SER A 2 14.05 33.46 -13.69
CA SER A 2 14.19 32.00 -13.80
C SER A 2 12.87 31.36 -13.39
N SER A 3 12.10 30.84 -14.35
CA SER A 3 10.89 30.07 -14.05
C SER A 3 11.32 28.76 -13.39
N ARG A 4 10.91 28.55 -12.13
CA ARG A 4 11.08 27.24 -11.48
C ARG A 4 10.28 26.21 -12.29
N GLY A 5 10.94 25.15 -12.75
CA GLY A 5 10.28 24.01 -13.40
C GLY A 5 9.32 23.29 -12.45
N PRO A 6 8.44 22.41 -12.97
CA PRO A 6 7.43 21.72 -12.17
C PRO A 6 8.05 20.88 -11.06
N THR A 7 7.35 20.75 -9.94
CA THR A 7 7.74 19.91 -8.80
C THR A 7 6.68 18.85 -8.51
N TYR A 8 7.10 17.72 -7.94
CA TYR A 8 6.19 16.66 -7.52
C TYR A 8 6.63 16.02 -6.20
N ARG A 9 5.69 15.34 -5.54
CA ARG A 9 5.91 14.55 -4.34
C ARG A 9 5.01 13.31 -4.37
N ILE A 10 5.58 12.15 -4.07
CA ILE A 10 4.81 10.92 -3.87
C ILE A 10 4.03 11.05 -2.56
N GLU A 11 2.71 10.84 -2.64
CA GLU A 11 1.82 10.87 -1.48
C GLU A 11 1.45 9.48 -0.99
N ASN A 12 1.39 8.50 -1.89
CA ASN A 12 1.05 7.13 -1.54
C ASN A 12 1.55 6.15 -2.60
N ILE A 13 2.01 4.99 -2.14
CA ILE A 13 2.30 3.82 -2.97
C ILE A 13 1.41 2.69 -2.50
N VAL A 14 0.74 2.04 -3.45
CA VAL A 14 -0.02 0.81 -3.23
C VAL A 14 0.75 -0.34 -3.88
N ALA A 15 0.95 -1.42 -3.13
CA ALA A 15 1.61 -2.60 -3.64
C ALA A 15 0.89 -3.88 -3.23
N THR A 16 1.12 -4.92 -4.01
CA THR A 16 0.67 -6.28 -3.73
C THR A 16 1.86 -7.17 -3.43
N VAL A 17 1.62 -8.16 -2.58
CA VAL A 17 2.58 -9.17 -2.17
C VAL A 17 1.88 -10.52 -2.21
N ASN A 18 2.56 -11.54 -2.72
CA ASN A 18 2.08 -12.93 -2.65
C ASN A 18 2.90 -13.68 -1.59
N LEU A 19 2.24 -14.11 -0.52
CA LEU A 19 2.87 -14.83 0.58
C LEU A 19 3.11 -16.32 0.25
N GLY A 20 2.55 -16.83 -0.86
CA GLY A 20 2.78 -18.20 -1.32
C GLY A 20 2.20 -19.29 -0.43
N VAL A 21 1.31 -18.93 0.50
CA VAL A 21 0.68 -19.85 1.46
C VAL A 21 -0.75 -19.40 1.75
N GLU A 22 -1.67 -20.34 1.91
CA GLU A 22 -3.00 -20.03 2.40
C GLU A 22 -2.97 -19.72 3.90
N LEU A 23 -3.79 -18.76 4.32
CA LEU A 23 -3.80 -18.24 5.67
C LEU A 23 -5.12 -18.53 6.38
N ASP A 24 -5.02 -19.05 7.58
CA ASP A 24 -6.14 -19.13 8.52
C ASP A 24 -6.34 -17.76 9.19
N LEU A 25 -7.17 -16.91 8.57
CA LEU A 25 -7.41 -15.54 9.03
C LEU A 25 -8.08 -15.48 10.41
N GLU A 26 -8.87 -16.49 10.78
CA GLU A 26 -9.51 -16.58 12.09
C GLU A 26 -8.45 -16.79 13.18
N LYS A 27 -7.58 -17.79 13.00
CA LYS A 27 -6.47 -18.03 13.94
C LYS A 27 -5.51 -16.85 14.02
N LEU A 28 -5.24 -16.19 12.89
CA LEU A 28 -4.40 -15.00 12.89
C LEU A 28 -5.04 -13.84 13.66
N ALA A 29 -6.35 -13.60 13.49
CA ALA A 29 -7.07 -12.55 14.21
C ALA A 29 -7.13 -12.83 15.72
N GLU A 30 -7.28 -14.09 16.14
CA GLU A 30 -7.22 -14.48 17.56
C GLU A 30 -5.85 -14.19 18.19
N ARG A 31 -4.77 -14.36 17.42
CA ARG A 31 -3.39 -14.19 17.90
C ARG A 31 -2.90 -12.74 17.78
N LEU A 32 -3.41 -12.00 16.80
CA LEU A 32 -3.04 -10.61 16.52
C LEU A 32 -4.15 -9.67 17.03
N MET A 33 -4.05 -9.23 18.29
CA MET A 33 -5.06 -8.34 18.89
C MET A 33 -5.30 -7.01 18.15
N MET A 34 -4.33 -6.59 17.33
CA MET A 34 -4.39 -5.39 16.50
C MET A 34 -5.00 -5.64 15.10
N ALA A 35 -5.36 -6.88 14.79
CA ALA A 35 -6.01 -7.24 13.54
C ALA A 35 -7.52 -6.95 13.63
N GLU A 36 -8.05 -6.35 12.57
CA GLU A 36 -9.50 -6.24 12.39
C GLU A 36 -9.92 -7.30 11.36
N TYR A 37 -10.76 -8.24 11.75
CA TYR A 37 -11.29 -9.28 10.87
C TYR A 37 -12.75 -9.55 11.17
N ASN A 38 -13.62 -9.25 10.20
CA ASN A 38 -15.03 -9.58 10.21
C ASN A 38 -15.43 -10.03 8.79
N PRO A 39 -15.46 -11.34 8.51
CA PRO A 39 -15.67 -11.86 7.15
C PRO A 39 -17.04 -11.50 6.57
N ASP A 40 -18.04 -11.21 7.41
CA ASP A 40 -19.37 -10.76 6.97
C ASP A 40 -19.34 -9.33 6.40
N GLN A 41 -18.37 -8.51 6.82
CA GLN A 41 -18.19 -7.13 6.33
C GLN A 41 -17.10 -7.02 5.27
N PHE A 42 -15.98 -7.73 5.44
CA PHE A 42 -14.86 -7.70 4.52
C PHE A 42 -14.08 -9.02 4.56
N PRO A 43 -13.79 -9.66 3.40
CA PRO A 43 -13.19 -10.99 3.35
C PRO A 43 -11.70 -11.05 3.73
N GLY A 44 -11.05 -9.90 3.98
CA GLY A 44 -9.64 -9.82 4.34
C GLY A 44 -9.44 -9.40 5.80
N LEU A 45 -8.30 -9.80 6.36
CA LEU A 45 -7.80 -9.32 7.63
C LEU A 45 -7.09 -7.97 7.43
N ILE A 46 -7.42 -6.99 8.26
CA ILE A 46 -6.84 -5.64 8.19
C ILE A 46 -5.81 -5.49 9.30
N LEU A 47 -4.58 -5.09 8.95
CA LEU A 47 -3.54 -4.70 9.90
C LEU A 47 -3.09 -3.27 9.65
N ARG A 48 -2.86 -2.52 10.73
CA ARG A 48 -2.34 -1.15 10.68
C ARG A 48 -1.13 -1.04 11.59
N LEU A 49 0.02 -0.77 11.00
CA LEU A 49 1.24 -0.47 11.77
C LEU A 49 1.39 1.05 11.87
N THR A 50 1.86 1.51 13.03
CA THR A 50 2.11 2.94 13.27
C THR A 50 3.55 3.34 12.94
N LYS A 51 4.50 2.40 13.08
CA LYS A 51 5.92 2.56 12.74
C LYS A 51 6.47 1.24 12.18
N PRO A 52 6.72 1.13 10.87
CA PRO A 52 6.41 2.11 9.81
C PRO A 52 4.89 2.30 9.63
N ARG A 53 4.46 3.48 9.17
CA ARG A 53 3.03 3.74 8.91
C ARG A 53 2.61 3.00 7.64
N ILE A 54 1.90 1.88 7.79
CA ILE A 54 1.36 1.11 6.69
C ILE A 54 0.00 0.52 7.09
N SER A 55 -0.90 0.39 6.13
CA SER A 55 -2.09 -0.45 6.24
C SER A 55 -1.95 -1.64 5.29
N ALA A 56 -2.27 -2.83 5.78
CA ALA A 56 -2.25 -4.06 5.01
C ALA A 56 -3.61 -4.73 5.03
N LEU A 57 -4.05 -5.21 3.87
CA LEU A 57 -5.21 -6.07 3.69
C LEU A 57 -4.68 -7.46 3.31
N ILE A 58 -4.99 -8.48 4.09
CA ILE A 58 -4.46 -9.83 3.95
C ILE A 58 -5.61 -10.79 3.67
N PHE A 59 -5.51 -11.55 2.60
CA PHE A 59 -6.56 -12.47 2.16
C PHE A 59 -6.17 -13.92 2.47
N ARG A 60 -7.18 -14.79 2.61
CA ARG A 60 -7.02 -16.23 2.84
C ARG A 60 -6.10 -16.90 1.80
N THR A 61 -6.09 -16.39 0.57
CA THR A 61 -5.25 -16.90 -0.54
C THR A 61 -3.76 -16.60 -0.38
N GLY A 62 -3.35 -15.88 0.67
CA GLY A 62 -1.96 -15.41 0.84
C GLY A 62 -1.65 -14.13 0.05
N LYS A 63 -2.61 -13.57 -0.68
CA LYS A 63 -2.45 -12.23 -1.26
C LYS A 63 -2.49 -11.19 -0.16
N MET A 64 -1.58 -10.23 -0.20
CA MET A 64 -1.56 -9.06 0.67
C MET A 64 -1.52 -7.78 -0.17
N VAL A 65 -2.28 -6.77 0.21
CA VAL A 65 -2.23 -5.41 -0.34
C VAL A 65 -1.68 -4.48 0.74
N ALA A 66 -0.59 -3.77 0.47
CA ALA A 66 0.01 -2.80 1.38
C ALA A 66 -0.11 -1.38 0.82
N THR A 67 -0.50 -0.42 1.65
CA THR A 67 -0.66 1.00 1.27
C THR A 67 -0.27 1.93 2.42
N GLY A 68 0.11 3.16 2.10
CA GLY A 68 0.43 4.23 3.06
C GLY A 68 1.89 4.68 3.04
N ALA A 69 2.74 3.99 2.29
CA ALA A 69 4.14 4.37 2.12
C ALA A 69 4.30 5.52 1.11
N LYS A 70 5.29 6.40 1.34
CA LYS A 70 5.61 7.54 0.45
C LYS A 70 6.87 7.34 -0.39
N ASN A 71 7.58 6.24 -0.16
CA ASN A 71 8.73 5.83 -0.95
C ASN A 71 8.83 4.30 -0.91
N GLU A 72 9.61 3.75 -1.84
CA GLU A 72 9.72 2.31 -2.05
C GLU A 72 10.47 1.60 -0.91
N GLU A 73 11.45 2.26 -0.29
CA GLU A 73 12.24 1.69 0.79
C GLU A 73 11.39 1.46 2.04
N ASP A 74 10.60 2.46 2.45
CA ASP A 74 9.65 2.36 3.55
C ASP A 74 8.60 1.28 3.29
N LEU A 75 8.11 1.17 2.06
CA LEU A 75 7.18 0.12 1.66
C LEU A 75 7.81 -1.27 1.84
N LYS A 76 9.03 -1.48 1.34
CA LYS A 76 9.76 -2.76 1.47
C LYS A 76 10.01 -3.11 2.94
N ASN A 77 10.43 -2.14 3.74
CA ASN A 77 10.65 -2.34 5.18
C ASN A 77 9.34 -2.66 5.92
N ALA A 78 8.24 -1.99 5.57
CA ALA A 78 6.92 -2.25 6.13
C ALA A 78 6.40 -3.64 5.77
N VAL A 79 6.56 -4.08 4.52
CA VAL A 79 6.20 -5.44 4.10
C VAL A 79 7.03 -6.48 4.85
N LYS A 80 8.34 -6.29 5.00
CA LYS A 80 9.19 -7.18 5.80
C LYS A 80 8.72 -7.28 7.25
N ALA A 81 8.36 -6.16 7.87
CA ALA A 81 7.83 -6.13 9.22
C ALA A 81 6.49 -6.89 9.34
N LEU A 82 5.59 -6.72 8.36
CA LEU A 82 4.32 -7.45 8.29
C LEU A 82 4.53 -8.95 8.12
N VAL A 83 5.39 -9.37 7.19
CA VAL A 83 5.71 -10.79 6.97
C VAL A 83 6.30 -11.42 8.22
N LYS A 84 7.22 -10.74 8.90
CA LYS A 84 7.77 -11.19 10.18
C LYS A 84 6.67 -11.32 11.24
N LEU A 85 5.80 -10.32 11.36
CA LEU A 85 4.68 -10.35 12.29
C LEU A 85 3.76 -11.56 12.05
N LEU A 86 3.45 -11.86 10.78
CA LEU A 86 2.64 -13.02 10.42
C LEU A 86 3.35 -14.34 10.79
N ARG A 87 4.65 -14.47 10.49
CA ARG A 87 5.46 -15.65 10.87
C ARG A 87 5.47 -15.87 12.37
N ASP A 88 5.69 -14.81 13.14
CA ASP A 88 5.74 -14.85 14.61
C ASP A 88 4.39 -15.31 15.22
N HIS A 89 3.28 -15.23 14.48
CA HIS A 89 1.94 -15.63 14.93
C HIS A 89 1.40 -16.88 14.20
N GLY A 90 2.28 -17.61 13.50
CA GLY A 90 2.01 -18.95 12.99
C GLY A 90 1.63 -19.04 11.50
N ALA A 91 1.88 -18.00 10.71
CA ALA A 91 1.83 -18.12 9.25
C ALA A 91 3.15 -18.68 8.71
N GLU A 92 3.10 -19.80 7.98
CA GLU A 92 4.28 -20.46 7.41
C GLU A 92 4.67 -19.87 6.05
N VAL A 93 5.02 -18.58 6.01
CA VAL A 93 5.42 -17.89 4.79
C VAL A 93 6.81 -18.39 4.33
N PRO A 94 6.92 -19.15 3.22
CA PRO A 94 8.07 -20.01 2.94
C PRO A 94 9.29 -19.27 2.35
N PHE A 95 9.12 -18.03 1.90
CA PHE A 95 10.17 -17.20 1.31
C PHE A 95 9.96 -15.73 1.67
N ASP A 96 10.96 -14.89 1.40
CA ASP A 96 10.78 -13.44 1.48
C ASP A 96 10.09 -12.95 0.20
N PRO A 97 8.85 -12.45 0.29
CA PRO A 97 8.03 -12.26 -0.89
C PRO A 97 8.39 -11.00 -1.66
N GLU A 98 8.22 -11.06 -2.98
CA GLU A 98 8.42 -9.91 -3.86
C GLU A 98 7.29 -8.89 -3.69
N VAL A 99 7.67 -7.61 -3.65
CA VAL A 99 6.74 -6.49 -3.59
C VAL A 99 6.50 -5.95 -4.99
N GLN A 100 5.26 -6.02 -5.46
CA GLN A 100 4.86 -5.50 -6.77
C GLN A 100 4.07 -4.20 -6.60
N ILE A 101 4.63 -3.08 -7.07
CA ILE A 101 3.95 -1.79 -7.07
C ILE A 101 2.78 -1.84 -8.05
N GLN A 102 1.58 -1.47 -7.59
CA GLN A 102 0.36 -1.45 -8.39
C GLN A 102 -0.07 -0.03 -8.74
N ASN A 103 0.14 0.92 -7.83
CA ASN A 103 -0.25 2.31 -8.04
C ASN A 103 0.66 3.27 -7.26
N ILE A 104 0.85 4.47 -7.81
CA ILE A 104 1.54 5.58 -7.17
C ILE A 104 0.66 6.82 -7.32
N VAL A 105 0.35 7.45 -6.19
CA VAL A 105 -0.33 8.75 -6.13
C VAL A 105 0.73 9.81 -5.88
N ALA A 106 0.78 10.83 -6.73
CA ALA A 106 1.66 11.98 -6.57
C ALA A 106 0.87 13.29 -6.61
N SER A 107 1.29 14.26 -5.81
CA SER A 107 0.88 15.66 -5.93
C SER A 107 1.98 16.45 -6.62
N GLY A 108 1.63 17.54 -7.32
CA GLY A 108 2.60 18.36 -8.02
C GLY A 108 2.19 19.82 -8.13
N ASN A 109 3.18 20.67 -8.40
CA ASN A 109 2.99 22.09 -8.65
C ASN A 109 3.69 22.45 -9.97
N LEU A 110 2.92 22.97 -10.92
CA LEU A 110 3.44 23.38 -12.23
C LEU A 110 4.25 24.68 -12.17
N HIS A 111 4.16 25.42 -11.06
CA HIS A 111 4.72 26.75 -10.87
C HIS A 111 4.31 27.75 -11.96
N ALA A 112 3.12 27.52 -12.52
CA ALA A 112 2.46 28.34 -13.51
C ALA A 112 0.95 28.33 -13.21
N GLU A 113 0.27 29.40 -13.61
CA GLU A 113 -1.19 29.43 -13.62
C GLU A 113 -1.69 28.71 -14.87
N VAL A 114 -2.80 27.98 -14.73
CA VAL A 114 -3.43 27.25 -15.81
C VAL A 114 -4.84 27.80 -15.99
N ASP A 115 -5.11 28.29 -17.18
CA ASP A 115 -6.46 28.60 -17.65
C ASP A 115 -7.14 27.29 -18.03
N LEU A 116 -8.13 26.87 -17.24
CA LEU A 116 -8.79 25.57 -17.42
C LEU A 116 -9.74 25.59 -18.62
N GLU A 117 -10.31 26.75 -18.94
CA GLU A 117 -11.19 26.95 -20.08
C GLU A 117 -10.44 26.77 -21.40
N GLN A 118 -9.26 27.39 -21.52
CA GLN A 118 -8.37 27.16 -22.66
C GLN A 118 -7.84 25.73 -22.69
N ALA A 119 -7.48 25.16 -21.53
CA ALA A 119 -6.98 23.79 -21.46
C ALA A 119 -8.00 22.78 -22.01
N VAL A 120 -9.28 22.90 -21.66
CA VAL A 120 -10.35 22.02 -22.16
C VAL A 120 -10.53 22.13 -23.68
N LEU A 121 -10.34 23.33 -24.26
CA LEU A 121 -10.45 23.54 -25.70
C LEU A 121 -9.25 23.00 -26.48
N MET A 122 -8.06 23.03 -25.88
CA MET A 122 -6.79 22.76 -26.56
C MET A 122 -6.24 21.34 -26.30
N LEU A 123 -6.61 20.69 -25.21
CA LEU A 123 -6.11 19.38 -24.82
C LEU A 123 -7.08 18.27 -25.24
N GLU A 124 -6.54 17.24 -25.89
CA GLU A 124 -7.30 16.03 -26.20
C GLU A 124 -7.40 15.13 -24.95
N ASN A 125 -8.61 14.63 -24.65
CA ASN A 125 -8.91 13.77 -23.49
C ASN A 125 -8.78 14.46 -22.12
N ALA A 126 -9.00 15.78 -22.06
CA ALA A 126 -9.12 16.57 -20.83
C ALA A 126 -10.55 16.54 -20.24
#